data_AF-A0A441YLD7-F1
#
_entry.id   AF-A0A441YLD7-F1
#
_cell.length_a   1.000
_cell.length_b   1.000
_cell.length_c   1.000
_cell.angle_alpha   90.00
_cell.angle_beta   90.00
_cell.angle_gamma   90.00
#
_symmetry.space_group_name_H-M   'P 1'
#
loop_
_entity.id
_entity.type
_entity.pdbx_description
1 polymer ?
#
loop_
_entity_poly.entity_id
_entity_poly.type
_entity_poly.pdbx_seq_one_letter_code
_entity_poly.pdbx_strand_id
1 'polypeptide(L)'
;MIDLALWLNPLDGENPSGEDLRNDPAFHELERLTEPQVKVVHGGHNQPSSQSTIPVDWPAVLDKAEELRAHGRDLRLLVIVTRALANEQRLAGLAHGLTLVARTFDQHWETMHPALRPGASPRDAALRRINALLDLQNGQDGLLADLRRMTFFAPRPIGPISGRDLEQGALDERVVLLEAASGLNAAEKAALASAHSQLLNRVHSGCKAQADQANAEMMSLIADAQAAITALDAVETALNVRLQGGGAAVPELKRFLQRLLSTLERNSAIETATNGAAEPAPTTANPELPARNGQMPAQKGQGADTMASLASYAEPSTGLPERISSRDDVVKCLDLVVAFYDRTEPSSPIPHLARRVRRMVHMDFVELMEDLAPSGLKEFRLLAGVPDAKKTAQKDER
;
A
#
# COMPACT_ATOMS: atom_id res chain seq x y z
N MET A 1 23.43 10.60 1.08
CA MET A 1 23.22 9.43 1.97
C MET A 1 23.61 9.86 3.38
N ILE A 2 22.75 9.61 4.37
CA ILE A 2 23.04 9.94 5.78
C ILE A 2 24.06 8.94 6.35
N ASP A 3 24.78 9.33 7.40
CA ASP A 3 25.68 8.41 8.10
C ASP A 3 24.91 7.65 9.19
N LEU A 4 24.57 6.38 8.92
CA LEU A 4 23.85 5.52 9.88
C LEU A 4 24.51 5.46 11.26
N ALA A 5 25.84 5.53 11.35
CA ALA A 5 26.52 5.46 12.64
C ALA A 5 26.16 6.67 13.51
N LEU A 6 26.10 7.87 12.92
CA LEU A 6 25.70 9.09 13.64
C LEU A 6 24.26 9.03 14.16
N TRP A 7 23.36 8.38 13.41
CA TRP A 7 21.96 8.23 13.81
C TRP A 7 21.74 7.14 14.88
N LEU A 8 22.66 6.18 14.98
CA LEU A 8 22.57 5.04 15.90
C LEU A 8 23.40 5.23 17.19
N ASN A 9 24.36 6.15 17.22
CA ASN A 9 25.12 6.46 18.42
C ASN A 9 24.21 6.92 19.56
N PRO A 10 24.41 6.46 20.81
CA PRO A 10 23.68 6.98 21.96
C PRO A 10 23.78 8.52 22.02
N LEU A 11 22.66 9.17 22.32
CA LEU A 11 22.63 10.61 22.58
C LEU A 11 23.06 10.89 24.03
N ASP A 12 23.59 12.07 24.26
CA ASP A 12 23.99 12.52 25.59
C ASP A 12 22.77 12.69 26.51
N GLY A 13 22.94 12.42 27.81
CA GLY A 13 21.90 12.58 28.83
C GLY A 13 21.47 11.26 29.50
N GLU A 14 20.36 11.29 30.23
CA GLU A 14 19.85 10.12 30.97
C GLU A 14 19.23 9.05 30.06
N ASN A 15 18.60 9.48 28.96
CA ASN A 15 18.01 8.60 27.97
C ASN A 15 18.93 8.54 26.73
N PRO A 16 19.48 7.36 26.32
CA PRO A 16 20.36 7.24 25.16
C PRO A 16 19.67 7.51 23.81
N SER A 17 18.35 7.73 23.82
CA SER A 17 17.54 8.17 22.68
C SER A 17 17.09 9.63 22.80
N GLY A 18 17.62 10.40 23.76
CA GLY A 18 17.33 11.83 23.90
C GLY A 18 15.88 12.13 24.28
N GLU A 19 15.40 13.30 23.85
CA GLU A 19 14.11 13.88 24.24
C GLU A 19 12.96 13.47 23.30
N ASP A 20 11.71 13.51 23.79
CA ASP A 20 10.51 13.29 22.96
C ASP A 20 10.22 14.54 22.14
N LEU A 21 10.40 14.43 20.82
CA LEU A 21 10.25 15.54 19.87
C LEU A 21 8.79 15.96 19.62
N ARG A 22 7.79 15.31 20.25
CA ARG A 22 6.35 15.53 19.94
C ARG A 22 5.92 17.00 19.99
N ASN A 23 6.49 17.77 20.91
CA ASN A 23 6.14 19.18 21.12
C ASN A 23 7.28 20.13 20.75
N ASP A 24 8.33 19.62 20.08
CA ASP A 24 9.45 20.44 19.64
C ASP A 24 9.00 21.31 18.44
N PRO A 25 9.11 22.64 18.51
CA PRO A 25 8.79 23.53 17.39
C PRO A 25 9.56 23.20 16.10
N ALA A 26 10.81 22.75 16.21
CA ALA A 26 11.62 22.35 15.06
C ALA A 26 11.09 21.06 14.42
N PHE A 27 10.49 20.15 15.20
CA PHE A 27 9.82 18.97 14.67
C PHE A 27 8.51 19.33 13.95
N HIS A 28 7.71 20.27 14.47
CA HIS A 28 6.51 20.76 13.76
C HIS A 28 6.88 21.50 12.46
N GLU A 29 8.00 22.23 12.46
CA GLU A 29 8.54 22.84 11.24
C GLU A 29 8.92 21.76 10.21
N LEU A 30 9.61 20.69 10.64
CA LEU A 30 9.93 19.56 9.78
C LEU A 30 8.66 18.93 9.17
N GLU A 31 7.62 18.67 9.96
CA GLU A 31 6.35 18.13 9.47
C GLU A 31 5.76 19.04 8.38
N ARG A 32 5.77 20.35 8.58
CA ARG A 32 5.32 21.33 7.58
C ARG A 32 6.15 21.32 6.30
N LEU A 33 7.46 21.07 6.38
CA LEU A 33 8.33 20.97 5.20
C LEU A 33 8.00 19.76 4.33
N THR A 34 7.39 18.72 4.89
CA THR A 34 6.98 17.53 4.11
C THR A 34 5.71 17.72 3.28
N GLU A 35 5.06 18.89 3.42
CA GLU A 35 3.83 19.22 2.70
C GLU A 35 4.11 20.15 1.50
N PRO A 36 3.52 19.89 0.32
CA PRO A 36 3.59 20.81 -0.81
C PRO A 36 3.01 22.19 -0.44
N GLN A 37 3.69 23.27 -0.84
CA GLN A 37 3.22 24.62 -0.56
C GLN A 37 2.34 25.15 -1.69
N VAL A 38 1.25 25.82 -1.35
CA VAL A 38 0.40 26.51 -2.33
C VAL A 38 0.74 27.99 -2.34
N LYS A 39 1.29 28.46 -3.46
CA LYS A 39 1.54 29.88 -3.70
C LYS A 39 0.35 30.49 -4.42
N VAL A 40 -0.37 31.38 -3.73
CA VAL A 40 -1.48 32.16 -4.29
C VAL A 40 -0.98 33.54 -4.68
N VAL A 41 -0.95 33.84 -5.98
CA VAL A 41 -0.67 35.19 -6.48
C VAL A 41 -1.96 35.99 -6.41
N HIS A 42 -1.90 37.18 -5.81
CA HIS A 42 -3.04 38.09 -5.69
C HIS A 42 -2.89 39.24 -6.69
N GLY A 43 -3.97 39.54 -7.43
CA GLY A 43 -4.02 40.69 -8.32
C GLY A 43 -4.26 42.01 -7.58
N GLY A 44 -4.37 43.11 -8.33
CA GLY A 44 -4.47 44.50 -7.81
C GLY A 44 -5.67 44.83 -6.90
N HIS A 45 -6.55 43.87 -6.64
CA HIS A 45 -7.69 44.02 -5.71
C HIS A 45 -7.74 42.92 -4.63
N ASN A 46 -6.59 42.31 -4.29
CA ASN A 46 -6.51 41.21 -3.34
C ASN A 46 -7.36 39.98 -3.71
N GLN A 47 -7.71 39.85 -5.00
CA GLN A 47 -8.34 38.66 -5.54
C GLN A 47 -7.27 37.66 -6.00
N PRO A 48 -7.39 36.37 -5.66
CA PRO A 48 -6.45 35.36 -6.13
C PRO A 48 -6.50 35.26 -7.65
N SER A 49 -5.39 35.59 -8.32
CA SER A 49 -5.27 35.60 -9.78
C SER A 49 -4.67 34.31 -10.33
N SER A 50 -3.85 33.61 -9.55
CA SER A 50 -3.34 32.27 -9.90
C SER A 50 -2.88 31.52 -8.65
N GLN A 51 -2.91 30.18 -8.73
CA GLN A 51 -2.38 29.29 -7.71
C GLN A 51 -1.36 28.35 -8.35
N SER A 52 -0.22 28.16 -7.69
CA SER A 52 0.82 27.22 -8.11
C SER A 52 1.28 26.40 -6.91
N THR A 53 1.36 25.09 -7.08
CA THR A 53 1.92 24.18 -6.07
C THR A 53 3.43 24.12 -6.22
N ILE A 54 4.13 24.40 -5.14
CA ILE A 54 5.57 24.22 -5.01
C ILE A 54 5.80 22.82 -4.44
N PRO A 55 6.57 21.95 -5.13
CA PRO A 55 6.88 20.62 -4.63
C PRO A 55 7.71 20.69 -3.34
N VAL A 56 7.71 19.58 -2.60
CA VAL A 56 8.51 19.43 -1.37
C VAL A 56 10.00 19.50 -1.70
N ASP A 57 10.74 20.25 -0.88
CA ASP A 57 12.20 20.32 -0.91
C ASP A 57 12.77 19.25 0.03
N TRP A 58 12.99 18.05 -0.49
CA TRP A 58 13.48 16.92 0.29
C TRP A 58 14.91 17.11 0.84
N PRO A 59 15.85 17.78 0.15
CA PRO A 59 17.11 18.19 0.76
C PRO A 59 16.90 19.05 2.02
N ALA A 60 16.02 20.05 1.98
CA ALA A 60 15.72 20.86 3.15
C ALA A 60 15.08 20.05 4.29
N VAL A 61 14.24 19.06 3.96
CA VAL A 61 13.70 18.10 4.95
C VAL A 61 14.82 17.28 5.60
N LEU A 62 15.81 16.80 4.83
CA LEU A 62 16.94 16.04 5.35
C LEU A 62 17.86 16.90 6.23
N ASP A 63 18.16 18.13 5.80
CA ASP A 63 18.96 19.08 6.58
C ASP A 63 18.29 19.36 7.93
N LYS A 64 16.98 19.64 7.92
CA LYS A 64 16.20 19.87 9.15
C LYS A 64 16.13 18.63 10.04
N ALA A 65 16.03 17.44 9.45
CA ALA A 65 16.03 16.19 10.19
C ALA A 65 17.40 15.91 10.86
N GLU A 66 18.51 16.28 10.21
CA GLU A 66 19.85 16.15 10.77
C GLU A 66 20.08 17.08 11.97
N GLU A 67 19.48 18.28 11.99
CA GLU A 67 19.46 19.15 13.17
C GLU A 67 18.77 18.46 14.36
N LEU A 68 17.63 17.80 14.12
CA LEU A 68 16.83 17.12 15.14
C LEU A 68 17.46 15.81 15.64
N ARG A 69 18.32 15.18 14.83
CA ARG A 69 18.99 13.91 15.17
C ARG A 69 19.71 13.97 16.52
N ALA A 70 20.36 15.10 16.83
CA ALA A 70 21.12 15.27 18.07
C ALA A 70 20.23 15.46 19.32
N HIS A 71 18.94 15.74 19.13
CA HIS A 71 18.01 16.06 20.21
C HIS A 71 17.19 14.85 20.64
N GLY A 72 16.69 14.06 19.68
CA GLY A 72 15.80 12.94 19.98
C GLY A 72 15.76 11.88 18.89
N ARG A 73 15.83 10.62 19.31
CA ARG A 73 15.59 9.45 18.45
C ARG A 73 14.11 9.10 18.49
N ASP A 74 13.39 9.59 17.50
CA ASP A 74 11.94 9.39 17.36
C ASP A 74 11.60 8.63 16.07
N LEU A 75 10.74 7.61 16.16
CA LEU A 75 10.31 6.84 14.99
C LEU A 75 9.61 7.69 13.94
N ARG A 76 8.87 8.72 14.35
CA ARG A 76 8.20 9.65 13.42
C ARG A 76 9.25 10.41 12.60
N LEU A 77 10.33 10.86 13.24
CA LEU A 77 11.48 11.46 12.55
C LEU A 77 12.09 10.46 11.56
N LEU A 78 12.32 9.22 11.99
CA LEU A 78 12.92 8.19 11.11
C LEU A 78 12.04 7.85 9.91
N VAL A 79 10.72 7.89 10.06
CA VAL A 79 9.76 7.71 8.96
C VAL A 79 9.84 8.87 7.96
N ILE A 80 9.92 10.12 8.44
CA ILE A 80 10.13 11.31 7.59
C ILE A 80 11.47 11.22 6.84
N VAL A 81 12.55 10.85 7.55
CA VAL A 81 13.89 10.67 6.96
C VAL A 81 13.86 9.57 5.89
N THR A 82 13.20 8.44 6.17
CA THR A 82 13.04 7.35 5.19
C THR A 82 12.32 7.84 3.94
N ARG A 83 11.25 8.64 4.12
CA ARG A 83 10.52 9.23 3.00
C ARG A 83 11.36 10.21 2.18
N ALA A 84 12.12 11.08 2.85
CA ALA A 84 12.97 12.06 2.18
C ALA A 84 14.13 11.39 1.42
N LEU A 85 14.78 10.39 2.03
CA LEU A 85 15.80 9.58 1.36
C LEU A 85 15.24 8.87 0.14
N ALA A 86 14.04 8.30 0.23
CA ALA A 86 13.40 7.64 -0.90
C ALA A 86 13.11 8.61 -2.06
N ASN A 87 12.70 9.85 -1.77
CA ASN A 87 12.48 10.84 -2.82
C ASN A 87 13.77 11.35 -3.47
N GLU A 88 14.86 11.46 -2.71
CA GLU A 88 16.17 11.93 -3.22
C GLU A 88 16.95 10.83 -3.96
N GLN A 89 16.90 9.61 -3.46
CA GLN A 89 17.78 8.49 -3.89
C GLN A 89 16.98 7.26 -4.31
N ARG A 90 15.67 7.41 -4.55
CA ARG A 90 14.77 6.34 -5.02
C ARG A 90 14.84 5.11 -4.10
N LEU A 91 14.91 3.90 -4.66
CA LEU A 91 14.91 2.66 -3.89
C LEU A 91 16.17 2.47 -3.04
N ALA A 92 17.33 3.00 -3.48
CA ALA A 92 18.54 2.98 -2.66
C ALA A 92 18.36 3.78 -1.36
N GLY A 93 17.76 4.97 -1.47
CA GLY A 93 17.41 5.80 -0.31
C GLY A 93 16.37 5.15 0.60
N LEU A 94 15.35 4.52 0.01
CA LEU A 94 14.35 3.75 0.77
C LEU A 94 14.99 2.61 1.57
N ALA A 95 15.83 1.80 0.93
CA ALA A 95 16.56 0.71 1.58
C ALA A 95 17.41 1.22 2.75
N HIS A 96 18.06 2.36 2.56
CA HIS A 96 18.88 2.99 3.59
C HIS A 96 18.06 3.48 4.80
N GLY A 97 16.94 4.16 4.56
CA GLY A 97 16.03 4.61 5.62
C GLY A 97 15.39 3.45 6.39
N LEU A 98 14.92 2.41 5.68
CA LEU A 98 14.39 1.20 6.31
C LEU A 98 15.46 0.46 7.13
N THR A 99 16.70 0.43 6.67
CA THR A 99 17.82 -0.12 7.43
C THR A 99 18.06 0.66 8.72
N LEU A 100 17.95 1.99 8.68
CA LEU A 100 18.04 2.84 9.88
C LEU A 100 16.93 2.51 10.88
N VAL A 101 15.68 2.34 10.41
CA VAL A 101 14.54 1.97 11.25
C VAL A 101 14.76 0.60 11.90
N ALA A 102 15.16 -0.41 11.11
CA ALA A 102 15.40 -1.77 11.63
C ALA A 102 16.49 -1.78 12.70
N ARG A 103 17.63 -1.15 12.44
CA ARG A 103 18.74 -1.06 13.40
C ARG A 103 18.37 -0.25 14.65
N THR A 104 17.54 0.77 14.50
CA THR A 104 17.01 1.53 15.64
C THR A 104 16.14 0.66 16.53
N PHE A 105 15.30 -0.20 15.94
CA PHE A 105 14.56 -1.17 16.74
C PHE A 105 15.52 -2.08 17.50
N ASP A 106 16.52 -2.66 16.86
CA ASP A 106 17.44 -3.57 17.55
C ASP A 106 18.15 -2.89 18.74
N GLN A 107 18.66 -1.68 18.54
CA GLN A 107 19.55 -1.02 19.51
C GLN A 107 18.85 -0.17 20.56
N HIS A 108 17.71 0.44 20.22
CA HIS A 108 17.14 1.55 21.00
C HIS A 108 15.65 1.40 21.31
N TRP A 109 15.06 0.21 21.12
CA TRP A 109 13.63 0.02 21.33
C TRP A 109 13.11 0.43 22.70
N GLU A 110 13.84 0.13 23.78
CA GLU A 110 13.34 0.47 25.13
C GLU A 110 13.32 1.99 25.36
N THR A 111 14.16 2.73 24.65
CA THR A 111 14.47 4.13 24.96
C THR A 111 13.95 5.13 23.93
N MET A 112 13.74 4.69 22.68
CA MET A 112 13.30 5.52 21.56
C MET A 112 11.89 6.09 21.74
N HIS A 113 11.62 7.19 21.04
CA HIS A 113 10.33 7.84 21.03
C HIS A 113 9.48 7.41 19.83
N PRO A 114 8.14 7.43 19.92
CA PRO A 114 7.36 7.65 21.14
C PRO A 114 7.57 6.53 22.18
N ALA A 115 7.65 6.89 23.47
CA ALA A 115 7.87 5.94 24.56
C ALA A 115 6.78 4.85 24.64
N LEU A 116 7.16 3.65 25.08
CA LEU A 116 6.24 2.55 25.33
C LEU A 116 5.27 2.89 26.48
N ARG A 117 4.00 2.49 26.37
CA ARG A 117 3.02 2.66 27.44
C ARG A 117 3.28 1.63 28.56
N PRO A 118 3.48 2.04 29.82
CA PRO A 118 3.68 1.10 30.92
C PRO A 118 2.39 0.33 31.24
N GLY A 119 2.53 -0.92 31.70
CA GLY A 119 1.41 -1.74 32.17
C GLY A 119 0.46 -2.26 31.08
N ALA A 120 0.83 -2.14 29.80
CA ALA A 120 0.05 -2.64 28.67
C ALA A 120 0.70 -3.89 28.05
N SER A 121 -0.04 -4.61 27.20
CA SER A 121 0.54 -5.68 26.38
C SER A 121 1.64 -5.11 25.46
N PRO A 122 2.63 -5.89 25.00
CA PRO A 122 3.71 -5.38 24.14
C PRO A 122 3.19 -4.63 22.90
N ARG A 123 2.10 -5.14 22.31
CA ARG A 123 1.44 -4.51 21.14
C ARG A 123 0.78 -3.19 21.49
N ASP A 124 0.00 -3.14 22.57
CA ASP A 124 -0.69 -1.92 23.00
C ASP A 124 0.30 -0.86 23.50
N ALA A 125 1.39 -1.31 24.15
CA ALA A 125 2.48 -0.45 24.59
C ALA A 125 3.14 0.28 23.43
N ALA A 126 3.30 -0.42 22.30
CA ALA A 126 3.92 0.10 21.08
C ALA A 126 2.95 0.74 20.09
N LEU A 127 1.67 0.92 20.42
CA LEU A 127 0.64 1.37 19.46
C LEU A 127 1.01 2.68 18.73
N ARG A 128 1.61 3.66 19.44
CA ARG A 128 2.07 4.92 18.82
C ARG A 128 3.19 4.70 17.80
N ARG A 129 4.07 3.73 18.04
CA ARG A 129 5.14 3.37 17.10
C ARG A 129 4.60 2.62 15.88
N ILE A 130 3.66 1.70 16.10
CA ILE A 130 2.97 0.99 15.03
C ILE A 130 2.27 2.00 14.10
N ASN A 131 1.55 2.97 14.67
CA ASN A 131 0.88 4.01 13.89
C ASN A 131 1.85 4.86 13.07
N ALA A 132 3.00 5.24 13.65
CA ALA A 132 4.03 5.98 12.90
C ALA A 132 4.57 5.19 11.70
N LEU A 133 4.74 3.87 11.81
CA LEU A 133 5.17 3.05 10.66
C LEU A 133 4.13 2.99 9.55
N LEU A 134 2.83 3.05 9.88
CA LEU A 134 1.77 3.00 8.87
C LEU A 134 1.84 4.18 7.89
N ASP A 135 2.46 5.29 8.25
CA ASP A 135 2.69 6.43 7.35
C ASP A 135 3.61 6.09 6.17
N LEU A 136 4.51 5.09 6.32
CA LEU A 136 5.35 4.60 5.21
C LEU A 136 4.51 4.01 4.07
N GLN A 137 3.30 3.52 4.37
CA GLN A 137 2.38 2.97 3.38
C GLN A 137 1.18 3.87 3.08
N ASN A 138 1.20 5.13 3.51
CA ASN A 138 0.15 6.08 3.16
C ASN A 138 0.18 6.36 1.64
N GLY A 139 -0.90 5.94 0.96
CA GLY A 139 -1.03 5.98 -0.50
C GLY A 139 -1.65 7.26 -1.07
N GLN A 140 -2.04 8.23 -0.24
CA GLN A 140 -2.62 9.51 -0.70
C GLN A 140 -1.55 10.60 -0.81
N ASP A 141 -0.91 10.88 0.32
CA ASP A 141 0.02 11.99 0.54
C ASP A 141 1.30 11.58 1.28
N GLY A 142 1.54 10.27 1.45
CA GLY A 142 2.74 9.72 2.08
C GLY A 142 3.76 9.09 1.12
N LEU A 143 4.72 8.35 1.68
CA LEU A 143 5.82 7.71 0.96
C LEU A 143 5.32 6.80 -0.18
N LEU A 144 4.31 5.96 0.07
CA LEU A 144 3.79 5.05 -0.97
C LEU A 144 3.17 5.83 -2.14
N ALA A 145 2.53 6.97 -1.85
CA ALA A 145 2.02 7.86 -2.88
C ALA A 145 3.16 8.44 -3.74
N ASP A 146 4.25 8.86 -3.11
CA ASP A 146 5.44 9.39 -3.79
C ASP A 146 6.10 8.34 -4.67
N LEU A 147 6.34 7.13 -4.14
CA LEU A 147 6.92 6.02 -4.91
C LEU A 147 6.08 5.63 -6.12
N ARG A 148 4.75 5.66 -6.01
CA ARG A 148 3.84 5.40 -7.13
C ARG A 148 3.92 6.47 -8.21
N ARG A 149 4.09 7.74 -7.83
CA ARG A 149 4.21 8.87 -8.78
C ARG A 149 5.62 9.02 -9.36
N MET A 150 6.63 8.52 -8.66
CA MET A 150 8.04 8.62 -9.04
C MET A 150 8.28 8.02 -10.42
N THR A 151 8.97 8.77 -11.28
CA THR A 151 9.51 8.23 -12.54
C THR A 151 10.81 7.52 -12.26
N PHE A 152 10.85 6.20 -12.51
CA PHE A 152 12.05 5.39 -12.29
C PHE A 152 13.02 5.48 -13.46
N PHE A 153 12.50 5.51 -14.69
CA PHE A 153 13.29 5.69 -15.90
C PHE A 153 12.41 6.24 -17.03
N ALA A 154 13.05 6.80 -18.06
CA ALA A 154 12.36 7.45 -19.18
C ALA A 154 13.10 7.23 -20.50
N PRO A 155 13.11 6.01 -21.05
CA PRO A 155 13.75 5.72 -22.33
C PRO A 155 13.11 6.56 -23.43
N ARG A 156 13.97 7.16 -24.27
CA ARG A 156 13.56 8.12 -25.32
C ARG A 156 12.38 7.68 -26.19
N PRO A 157 12.28 6.42 -26.68
CA PRO A 157 11.19 6.01 -27.57
C PRO A 157 9.84 5.80 -26.87
N ILE A 158 9.79 5.65 -25.55
CA ILE A 158 8.57 5.29 -24.81
C ILE A 158 8.11 6.41 -23.86
N GLY A 159 9.06 7.18 -23.31
CA GLY A 159 8.79 8.19 -22.29
C GLY A 159 8.86 7.63 -20.86
N PRO A 160 8.37 8.38 -19.86
CA PRO A 160 8.54 8.03 -18.45
C PRO A 160 7.77 6.77 -18.07
N ILE A 161 8.39 5.93 -17.25
CA ILE A 161 7.80 4.78 -16.58
C ILE A 161 7.79 5.06 -15.07
N SER A 162 6.58 5.15 -14.52
CA SER A 162 6.35 5.46 -13.11
C SER A 162 6.35 4.22 -12.22
N GLY A 163 6.46 4.42 -10.90
CA GLY A 163 6.30 3.33 -9.93
C GLY A 163 4.93 2.67 -10.01
N ARG A 164 3.87 3.43 -10.30
CA ARG A 164 2.52 2.89 -10.54
C ARG A 164 2.50 2.00 -11.77
N ASP A 165 3.18 2.40 -12.86
CA ASP A 165 3.26 1.57 -14.07
C ASP A 165 3.96 0.23 -13.76
N LEU A 166 5.06 0.26 -13.00
CA LEU A 166 5.78 -0.95 -12.59
C LEU A 166 4.98 -1.84 -11.63
N GLU A 167 4.25 -1.25 -10.68
CA GLU A 167 3.36 -1.97 -9.75
C GLU A 167 2.25 -2.70 -10.52
N GLN A 168 1.60 -2.00 -11.46
CA GLN A 168 0.53 -2.58 -12.27
C GLN A 168 1.08 -3.59 -13.28
N GLY A 169 2.30 -3.41 -13.78
CA GLY A 169 3.00 -4.35 -14.67
C GLY A 169 3.15 -5.77 -14.14
N ALA A 170 2.90 -5.99 -12.84
CA ALA A 170 2.92 -7.30 -12.21
C ALA A 170 1.60 -8.04 -12.20
N LEU A 171 0.52 -7.37 -12.57
CA LEU A 171 -0.82 -7.93 -12.48
C LEU A 171 -1.23 -8.59 -13.77
N ASP A 172 -1.85 -9.76 -13.65
CA ASP A 172 -2.65 -10.33 -14.72
C ASP A 172 -4.03 -9.64 -14.78
N GLU A 173 -4.71 -9.80 -15.92
CA GLU A 173 -6.04 -9.21 -16.15
C GLU A 173 -7.05 -9.62 -15.07
N ARG A 174 -6.99 -10.88 -14.60
CA ARG A 174 -7.94 -11.40 -13.60
C ARG A 174 -7.78 -10.68 -12.27
N VAL A 175 -6.55 -10.42 -11.83
CA VAL A 175 -6.26 -9.67 -10.60
C VAL A 175 -6.70 -8.22 -10.75
N VAL A 176 -6.44 -7.58 -11.89
CA VAL A 176 -6.91 -6.20 -12.15
C VAL A 176 -8.43 -6.11 -12.04
N LEU A 177 -9.16 -7.06 -12.65
CA LEU A 177 -10.62 -7.09 -12.57
C LEU A 177 -11.15 -7.42 -11.16
N LEU A 178 -10.38 -8.17 -10.36
CA LEU A 178 -10.73 -8.49 -8.97
C LEU A 178 -10.49 -7.29 -8.03
N GLU A 179 -9.45 -6.51 -8.28
CA GLU A 179 -9.10 -5.31 -7.52
C GLU A 179 -9.91 -4.07 -7.96
N ALA A 180 -10.64 -4.16 -9.07
CA ALA A 180 -11.46 -3.07 -9.58
C ALA A 180 -12.68 -2.77 -8.69
N ALA A 181 -13.25 -1.58 -8.86
CA ALA A 181 -14.44 -1.15 -8.10
C ALA A 181 -15.60 -2.14 -8.28
N SER A 182 -16.33 -2.42 -7.19
CA SER A 182 -17.54 -3.24 -7.26
C SER A 182 -18.62 -2.51 -8.06
N GLY A 183 -19.35 -3.25 -8.90
CA GLY A 183 -20.46 -2.70 -9.69
C GLY A 183 -20.12 -2.31 -11.13
N LEU A 184 -18.88 -2.49 -11.59
CA LEU A 184 -18.52 -2.27 -13.00
C LEU A 184 -19.34 -3.19 -13.93
N ASN A 185 -19.89 -2.60 -14.99
CA ASN A 185 -20.58 -3.33 -16.05
C ASN A 185 -19.60 -4.02 -17.01
N ALA A 186 -20.10 -4.83 -17.94
CA ALA A 186 -19.26 -5.59 -18.86
C ALA A 186 -18.39 -4.71 -19.78
N ALA A 187 -18.92 -3.56 -20.24
CA ALA A 187 -18.18 -2.64 -21.10
C ALA A 187 -17.05 -1.94 -20.33
N GLU A 188 -17.29 -1.55 -19.08
CA GLU A 188 -16.28 -0.94 -18.21
C GLU A 188 -15.17 -1.92 -17.86
N LYS A 189 -15.51 -3.19 -17.58
CA LYS A 189 -14.53 -4.26 -17.37
C LYS A 189 -13.67 -4.50 -18.62
N ALA A 190 -14.29 -4.53 -19.80
CA ALA A 190 -13.56 -4.67 -21.06
C ALA A 190 -12.63 -3.47 -21.34
N ALA A 191 -13.08 -2.25 -21.05
CA ALA A 191 -12.27 -1.05 -21.16
C ALA A 191 -11.07 -1.08 -20.20
N LEU A 192 -11.29 -1.51 -18.95
CA LEU A 192 -10.21 -1.67 -17.96
C LEU A 192 -9.19 -2.72 -18.40
N ALA A 193 -9.64 -3.88 -18.88
CA ALA A 193 -8.76 -4.93 -19.41
C ALA A 193 -7.94 -4.43 -20.62
N SER A 194 -8.58 -3.70 -21.54
CA SER A 194 -7.90 -3.11 -22.70
C SER A 194 -6.84 -2.07 -22.29
N ALA A 195 -7.18 -1.17 -21.37
CA ALA A 195 -6.24 -0.19 -20.84
C ALA A 195 -5.06 -0.85 -20.12
N HIS A 196 -5.32 -1.92 -19.37
CA HIS A 196 -4.28 -2.72 -18.72
C HIS A 196 -3.36 -3.38 -19.74
N SER A 197 -3.90 -4.00 -20.78
CA SER A 197 -3.08 -4.60 -21.87
C SER A 197 -2.18 -3.56 -22.55
N GLN A 198 -2.69 -2.35 -22.82
CA GLN A 198 -1.89 -1.25 -23.36
C GLN A 198 -0.78 -0.82 -22.40
N LEU A 199 -1.07 -0.74 -21.10
CA LEU A 199 -0.08 -0.46 -20.06
C LEU A 199 1.02 -1.53 -20.03
N LEU A 200 0.66 -2.82 -20.05
CA LEU A 200 1.63 -3.93 -20.06
C LEU A 200 2.58 -3.84 -21.25
N ASN A 201 2.06 -3.56 -22.45
CA ASN A 201 2.87 -3.37 -23.65
C ASN A 201 3.84 -2.20 -23.49
N ARG A 202 3.36 -1.05 -22.98
CA ARG A 202 4.20 0.13 -22.72
C ARG A 202 5.29 -0.16 -21.70
N VAL A 203 4.96 -0.81 -20.58
CA VAL A 203 5.92 -1.17 -19.54
C VAL A 203 6.97 -2.13 -20.09
N HIS A 204 6.55 -3.17 -20.82
CA HIS A 204 7.47 -4.12 -21.43
C HIS A 204 8.45 -3.44 -22.39
N SER A 205 7.94 -2.64 -23.34
CA SER A 205 8.78 -1.87 -24.27
C SER A 205 9.67 -0.85 -23.56
N GLY A 206 9.18 -0.23 -22.48
CA GLY A 206 9.94 0.71 -21.66
C GLY A 206 11.11 0.03 -20.94
N CYS A 207 10.85 -1.08 -20.25
CA CYS A 207 11.90 -1.85 -19.57
C CYS A 207 12.97 -2.32 -20.56
N LYS A 208 12.56 -2.86 -21.71
CA LYS A 208 13.48 -3.28 -22.76
C LYS A 208 14.33 -2.13 -23.29
N ALA A 209 13.69 -1.03 -23.67
CA ALA A 209 14.40 0.14 -24.19
C ALA A 209 15.38 0.74 -23.16
N GLN A 210 15.05 0.67 -21.87
CA GLN A 210 15.96 1.10 -20.79
C GLN A 210 17.12 0.13 -20.60
N ALA A 211 16.89 -1.19 -20.68
CA ALA A 211 17.97 -2.19 -20.62
C ALA A 211 18.95 -2.00 -21.79
N ASP A 212 18.44 -1.82 -23.01
CA ASP A 212 19.25 -1.55 -24.21
C ASP A 212 20.09 -0.26 -24.08
N GLN A 213 19.52 0.81 -23.49
CA GLN A 213 20.19 2.11 -23.37
C GLN A 213 21.12 2.23 -22.17
N ALA A 214 20.77 1.59 -21.05
CA ALA A 214 21.40 1.80 -19.75
C ALA A 214 21.27 0.56 -18.84
N ASN A 215 21.72 -0.61 -19.31
CA ASN A 215 21.62 -1.88 -18.57
C ASN A 215 22.20 -1.80 -17.15
N ALA A 216 23.33 -1.11 -16.96
CA ALA A 216 23.94 -0.97 -15.64
C ALA A 216 23.01 -0.25 -14.63
N GLU A 217 22.29 0.79 -15.07
CA GLU A 217 21.31 1.50 -14.25
C GLU A 217 20.08 0.62 -13.97
N MET A 218 19.63 -0.17 -14.95
CA MET A 218 18.54 -1.12 -14.76
C MET A 218 18.89 -2.19 -13.73
N MET A 219 20.10 -2.76 -13.81
CA MET A 219 20.58 -3.76 -12.85
C MET A 219 20.76 -3.16 -11.45
N SER A 220 21.23 -1.91 -11.34
CA SER A 220 21.28 -1.18 -10.07
C SER A 220 19.88 -1.01 -9.48
N LEU A 221 18.89 -0.64 -10.29
CA LEU A 221 17.51 -0.46 -9.83
C LEU A 221 16.90 -1.76 -9.31
N ILE A 222 17.18 -2.90 -9.97
CA ILE A 222 16.76 -4.23 -9.50
C ILE A 222 17.41 -4.55 -8.15
N ALA A 223 18.72 -4.31 -8.02
CA ALA A 223 19.45 -4.53 -6.77
C ALA A 223 18.93 -3.63 -5.63
N ASP A 224 18.62 -2.37 -5.92
CA ASP A 224 18.05 -1.43 -4.96
C ASP A 224 16.65 -1.86 -4.52
N ALA A 225 15.82 -2.38 -5.44
CA ALA A 225 14.51 -2.93 -5.11
C ALA A 225 14.61 -4.16 -4.19
N GLN A 226 15.55 -5.07 -4.45
CA GLN A 226 15.84 -6.23 -3.60
C GLN A 226 16.34 -5.80 -2.21
N ALA A 227 17.23 -4.80 -2.16
CA ALA A 227 17.74 -4.23 -0.92
C ALA A 227 16.61 -3.56 -0.10
N ALA A 228 15.70 -2.84 -0.74
CA ALA A 228 14.55 -2.23 -0.08
C ALA A 228 13.60 -3.27 0.53
N ILE A 229 13.33 -4.37 -0.19
CA ILE A 229 12.53 -5.49 0.33
C ILE A 229 13.23 -6.15 1.53
N THR A 230 14.53 -6.41 1.41
CA THR A 230 15.33 -7.01 2.50
C THR A 230 15.35 -6.12 3.74
N ALA A 231 15.52 -4.81 3.55
CA ALA A 231 15.47 -3.85 4.65
C ALA A 231 14.08 -3.77 5.29
N LEU A 232 13.01 -3.86 4.49
CA LEU A 232 11.64 -3.91 5.01
C LEU A 232 11.38 -5.19 5.80
N ASP A 233 11.84 -6.34 5.31
CA ASP A 233 11.74 -7.62 6.03
C ASP A 233 12.50 -7.57 7.37
N ALA A 234 13.64 -6.86 7.43
CA ALA A 234 14.36 -6.63 8.68
C ALA A 234 13.55 -5.76 9.66
N VAL A 235 12.88 -4.70 9.19
CA VAL A 235 11.96 -3.89 10.02
C VAL A 235 10.82 -4.76 10.57
N GLU A 236 10.17 -5.56 9.73
CA GLU A 236 9.07 -6.45 10.14
C GLU A 236 9.54 -7.50 11.15
N THR A 237 10.71 -8.10 10.92
CA THR A 237 11.30 -9.09 11.84
C THR A 237 11.60 -8.47 13.19
N ALA A 238 12.32 -7.33 13.22
CA ALA A 238 12.68 -6.64 14.45
C ALA A 238 11.44 -6.17 15.24
N LEU A 239 10.40 -5.71 14.54
CA LEU A 239 9.14 -5.32 15.16
C LEU A 239 8.41 -6.53 15.75
N ASN A 240 8.22 -7.60 14.98
CA ASN A 240 7.45 -8.78 15.40
C ASN A 240 8.06 -9.48 16.62
N VAL A 241 9.39 -9.52 16.72
CA VAL A 241 10.10 -10.00 17.92
C VAL A 241 9.66 -9.22 19.17
N ARG A 242 9.55 -7.90 19.09
CA ARG A 242 9.13 -7.04 20.22
C ARG A 242 7.64 -7.11 20.52
N LEU A 243 6.81 -7.23 19.49
CA LEU A 243 5.36 -7.28 19.65
C LEU A 243 4.84 -8.64 20.12
N GLN A 244 5.69 -9.67 20.15
CA GLN A 244 5.32 -11.07 20.47
C GLN A 244 4.16 -11.56 19.60
N GLY A 245 4.17 -11.18 18.33
CA GLY A 245 3.11 -11.50 17.36
C GLY A 245 3.65 -11.59 15.94
N GLY A 246 2.83 -12.10 15.03
CA GLY A 246 3.13 -12.15 13.60
C GLY A 246 2.33 -11.13 12.82
N GLY A 247 2.87 -10.67 11.70
CA GLY A 247 2.16 -9.83 10.74
C GLY A 247 3.10 -8.95 9.92
N ALA A 248 2.60 -8.51 8.77
CA ALA A 248 3.27 -7.46 8.00
C ALA A 248 3.02 -6.11 8.68
N ALA A 249 4.09 -5.33 8.92
CA ALA A 249 3.97 -4.01 9.55
C ALA A 249 3.34 -3.01 8.57
N VAL A 250 3.77 -3.09 7.30
CA VAL A 250 3.33 -2.22 6.20
C VAL A 250 3.04 -3.04 4.94
N PRO A 251 1.96 -3.86 4.94
CA PRO A 251 1.67 -4.81 3.87
C PRO A 251 1.50 -4.18 2.49
N GLU A 252 1.01 -2.94 2.41
CA GLU A 252 0.77 -2.26 1.13
C GLU A 252 2.09 -1.83 0.49
N LEU A 253 3.04 -1.31 1.29
CA LEU A 253 4.37 -0.97 0.82
C LEU A 253 5.14 -2.23 0.37
N LYS A 254 5.04 -3.32 1.16
CA LYS A 254 5.65 -4.61 0.80
C LYS A 254 5.14 -5.14 -0.54
N ARG A 255 3.81 -5.13 -0.72
CA ARG A 255 3.17 -5.55 -1.97
C ARG A 255 3.62 -4.70 -3.15
N PHE A 256 3.69 -3.37 -2.98
CA PHE A 256 4.18 -2.45 -4.00
C PHE A 256 5.60 -2.81 -4.44
N LEU A 257 6.54 -2.97 -3.50
CA LEU A 257 7.93 -3.29 -3.80
C LEU A 257 8.07 -4.66 -4.49
N GLN A 258 7.34 -5.68 -4.03
CA GLN A 258 7.35 -7.01 -4.64
C GLN A 258 6.81 -6.99 -6.07
N ARG A 259 5.70 -6.26 -6.32
CA ARG A 259 5.15 -6.10 -7.67
C ARG A 259 6.13 -5.37 -8.58
N LEU A 260 6.69 -4.25 -8.11
CA LEU A 260 7.69 -3.48 -8.84
C LEU A 260 8.90 -4.36 -9.22
N LEU A 261 9.49 -5.07 -8.25
CA LEU A 261 10.64 -5.95 -8.50
C LEU A 261 10.29 -7.05 -9.51
N SER A 262 9.15 -7.72 -9.33
CA SER A 262 8.71 -8.79 -10.23
C SER A 262 8.55 -8.29 -11.68
N THR A 263 8.07 -7.06 -11.87
CA THR A 263 7.99 -6.43 -13.20
C THR A 263 9.38 -6.18 -13.77
N LEU A 264 10.33 -5.64 -12.99
CA LEU A 264 11.69 -5.40 -13.47
C LEU A 264 12.40 -6.71 -13.85
N GLU A 265 12.36 -7.71 -12.98
CA GLU A 265 13.03 -9.02 -13.20
C GLU A 265 12.45 -9.79 -14.39
N ARG A 266 11.12 -9.79 -14.56
CA ARG A 266 10.49 -10.43 -15.73
C ARG A 266 10.97 -9.84 -17.05
N ASN A 267 11.24 -8.54 -17.08
CA ASN A 267 11.66 -7.85 -18.29
C ASN A 267 13.18 -7.90 -18.52
N SER A 268 14.00 -8.11 -17.47
CA SER A 268 15.44 -8.32 -17.62
C SER A 268 15.82 -9.77 -18.00
N ALA A 269 15.06 -10.76 -17.52
CA ALA A 269 15.33 -12.18 -17.80
C ALA A 269 15.11 -12.58 -19.28
N ILE A 270 14.23 -11.87 -20.00
CA ILE A 270 13.92 -12.11 -21.42
C ILE A 270 15.17 -11.92 -22.31
N GLU A 271 16.11 -11.07 -21.92
CA GLU A 271 17.39 -10.87 -22.65
C GLU A 271 18.41 -11.97 -22.37
N THR A 272 18.52 -12.47 -21.14
CA THR A 272 19.43 -13.59 -20.84
C THR A 272 19.08 -14.87 -21.60
N ALA A 273 17.79 -15.09 -21.88
CA ALA A 273 17.34 -16.22 -22.67
C ALA A 273 17.53 -16.03 -24.19
N THR A 274 17.49 -14.78 -24.69
CA THR A 274 17.64 -14.49 -26.14
C THR A 274 19.10 -14.30 -26.56
N ASN A 275 19.98 -13.79 -25.69
CA ASN A 275 21.42 -13.69 -25.95
C ASN A 275 22.20 -14.99 -25.65
N GLY A 276 21.55 -16.02 -25.08
CA GLY A 276 22.12 -17.34 -24.83
C GLY A 276 21.94 -18.35 -25.97
N ALA A 277 21.18 -18.00 -27.02
CA ALA A 277 20.99 -18.85 -28.20
C ALA A 277 22.04 -18.50 -29.26
N ALA A 278 23.24 -19.09 -29.14
CA ALA A 278 24.17 -19.13 -30.25
C ALA A 278 23.51 -19.83 -31.45
N GLU A 279 23.46 -19.15 -32.60
CA GLU A 279 23.05 -19.69 -33.89
C GLU A 279 23.78 -21.02 -34.20
N PRO A 280 23.07 -22.13 -34.44
CA PRO A 280 23.65 -23.27 -35.13
C PRO A 280 23.63 -22.98 -36.64
N ALA A 281 24.82 -22.88 -37.23
CA ALA A 281 24.99 -22.83 -38.68
C ALA A 281 24.39 -24.08 -39.36
N PRO A 282 23.95 -23.99 -40.64
CA PRO A 282 23.20 -25.03 -41.31
C PRO A 282 24.13 -26.16 -41.76
N THR A 283 23.77 -27.42 -41.46
CA THR A 283 24.37 -28.58 -42.14
C THR A 283 23.29 -29.52 -42.65
N THR A 284 23.47 -29.85 -43.92
CA THR A 284 22.64 -30.61 -44.85
C THR A 284 22.45 -32.09 -44.50
N ALA A 285 21.25 -32.57 -44.86
CA ALA A 285 20.91 -33.87 -45.45
C ALA A 285 21.26 -35.20 -44.73
N ASN A 286 20.16 -35.88 -44.36
CA ASN A 286 19.90 -37.31 -44.17
C ASN A 286 20.74 -38.31 -45.01
N PRO A 287 20.90 -39.60 -44.56
CA PRO A 287 19.82 -40.58 -44.76
C PRO A 287 19.60 -41.67 -43.68
N GLU A 288 18.29 -41.97 -43.55
CA GLU A 288 17.59 -43.28 -43.47
C GLU A 288 17.80 -44.31 -42.33
N LEU A 289 16.63 -44.85 -41.92
CA LEU A 289 16.33 -45.88 -40.94
C LEU A 289 16.81 -47.30 -41.36
N PRO A 290 16.69 -48.31 -40.46
CA PRO A 290 15.48 -49.13 -40.52
C PRO A 290 14.86 -49.49 -39.15
N ALA A 291 13.54 -49.68 -39.21
CA ALA A 291 12.64 -50.09 -38.14
C ALA A 291 12.85 -51.53 -37.64
N ARG A 292 12.41 -51.83 -36.41
CA ARG A 292 11.91 -53.17 -36.04
C ARG A 292 10.85 -53.11 -34.92
N ASN A 293 9.68 -53.67 -35.24
CA ASN A 293 8.55 -53.97 -34.37
C ASN A 293 8.86 -55.08 -33.35
N GLY A 294 8.14 -55.10 -32.22
CA GLY A 294 8.00 -56.31 -31.39
C GLY A 294 7.33 -56.11 -30.03
N GLN A 295 5.99 -56.25 -30.00
CA GLN A 295 5.10 -56.86 -29.00
C GLN A 295 5.45 -56.96 -27.49
N MET A 296 4.42 -56.68 -26.66
CA MET A 296 4.28 -56.98 -25.21
C MET A 296 4.44 -58.48 -24.87
N PRO A 297 4.61 -58.83 -23.56
CA PRO A 297 3.41 -59.15 -22.76
C PRO A 297 3.42 -58.61 -21.32
N ALA A 298 2.23 -58.60 -20.73
CA ALA A 298 1.88 -58.18 -19.39
C ALA A 298 2.40 -59.12 -18.27
N GLN A 299 2.63 -58.58 -17.07
CA GLN A 299 2.60 -59.36 -15.84
C GLN A 299 2.02 -58.55 -14.67
N LYS A 300 1.04 -59.17 -14.00
CA LYS A 300 0.35 -58.72 -12.77
C LYS A 300 1.29 -58.69 -11.56
N GLY A 301 1.06 -57.75 -10.65
CA GLY A 301 1.53 -57.80 -9.27
C GLY A 301 0.63 -56.94 -8.38
N GLN A 302 -0.02 -57.57 -7.40
CA GLN A 302 -0.90 -57.00 -6.38
C GLN A 302 -0.11 -56.21 -5.32
N GLY A 303 -0.77 -55.27 -4.66
CA GLY A 303 -0.33 -54.67 -3.40
C GLY A 303 -1.29 -53.56 -2.95
N ALA A 304 -2.13 -53.87 -1.96
CA ALA A 304 -3.14 -53.00 -1.36
C ALA A 304 -2.55 -52.12 -0.23
N ASP A 305 -3.40 -51.20 0.25
CA ASP A 305 -3.36 -50.47 1.51
C ASP A 305 -2.46 -49.21 1.52
N THR A 306 -2.87 -48.00 1.89
CA THR A 306 -3.81 -47.54 2.95
C THR A 306 -4.06 -46.02 2.80
N MET A 307 -5.04 -45.52 3.58
CA MET A 307 -5.28 -44.13 4.01
C MET A 307 -6.52 -43.40 3.43
N ALA A 308 -7.65 -43.89 3.92
CA ALA A 308 -8.80 -43.15 4.47
C ALA A 308 -8.81 -41.61 4.35
N SER A 309 -9.80 -41.14 3.59
CA SER A 309 -10.38 -39.81 3.63
C SER A 309 -11.19 -39.62 4.92
N LEU A 310 -10.80 -38.66 5.75
CA LEU A 310 -11.59 -38.16 6.88
C LEU A 310 -12.29 -36.87 6.45
N ALA A 311 -13.56 -36.99 6.07
CA ALA A 311 -14.48 -35.86 6.01
C ALA A 311 -14.83 -35.42 7.44
N SER A 312 -14.31 -34.26 7.86
CA SER A 312 -14.70 -33.62 9.11
C SER A 312 -16.02 -32.87 8.95
N TYR A 313 -16.96 -33.20 9.82
CA TYR A 313 -18.21 -32.47 10.07
C TYR A 313 -17.91 -30.99 10.37
N ALA A 314 -18.43 -30.08 9.54
CA ALA A 314 -18.45 -28.65 9.82
C ALA A 314 -19.75 -28.31 10.56
N GLU A 315 -19.65 -27.97 11.84
CA GLU A 315 -20.69 -27.20 12.52
C GLU A 315 -20.62 -25.73 12.06
N PRO A 316 -21.76 -25.00 12.00
CA PRO A 316 -21.77 -23.61 11.58
C PRO A 316 -21.11 -22.74 12.65
N SER A 317 -19.88 -22.28 12.38
CA SER A 317 -19.18 -21.32 13.21
C SER A 317 -19.93 -19.98 13.24
N THR A 318 -20.30 -19.53 14.44
CA THR A 318 -20.74 -18.16 14.77
C THR A 318 -19.54 -17.20 14.84
N GLY A 319 -18.65 -17.26 13.84
CA GLY A 319 -17.54 -16.34 13.69
C GLY A 319 -17.97 -15.05 12.98
N LEU A 320 -17.30 -13.94 13.30
CA LEU A 320 -17.35 -12.73 12.48
C LEU A 320 -16.95 -13.09 11.04
N PRO A 321 -17.66 -12.60 10.02
CA PRO A 321 -17.28 -12.86 8.64
C PRO A 321 -15.91 -12.24 8.37
N GLU A 322 -14.98 -13.02 7.78
CA GLU A 322 -13.65 -12.51 7.34
C GLU A 322 -13.78 -11.39 6.31
N ARG A 323 -14.94 -11.29 5.65
CA ARG A 323 -15.30 -10.22 4.71
C ARG A 323 -16.79 -9.90 4.82
N ILE A 324 -17.12 -8.62 4.94
CA ILE A 324 -18.51 -8.14 4.88
C ILE A 324 -19.05 -8.35 3.46
N SER A 325 -20.09 -9.17 3.33
CA SER A 325 -20.67 -9.55 2.04
C SER A 325 -22.12 -9.10 1.87
N SER A 326 -22.75 -8.67 2.95
CA SER A 326 -24.15 -8.25 3.01
C SER A 326 -24.36 -7.05 3.93
N ARG A 327 -25.50 -6.37 3.77
CA ARG A 327 -25.94 -5.29 4.70
C ARG A 327 -26.13 -5.83 6.12
N ASP A 328 -26.58 -7.08 6.27
CA ASP A 328 -26.74 -7.71 7.58
C ASP A 328 -25.39 -7.96 8.27
N ASP A 329 -24.33 -8.25 7.51
CA ASP A 329 -22.97 -8.36 8.06
C ASP A 329 -22.48 -7.01 8.60
N VAL A 330 -22.82 -5.89 7.93
CA VAL A 330 -22.53 -4.54 8.41
C VAL A 330 -23.23 -4.28 9.74
N VAL A 331 -24.51 -4.64 9.86
CA VAL A 331 -25.27 -4.47 11.11
C VAL A 331 -24.62 -5.26 12.26
N LYS A 332 -24.26 -6.53 12.03
CA LYS A 332 -23.59 -7.36 13.04
C LYS A 332 -22.25 -6.76 13.48
N CYS A 333 -21.47 -6.23 12.55
CA CYS A 333 -20.20 -5.56 12.88
C CYS A 333 -20.43 -4.29 13.71
N LEU A 334 -21.41 -3.46 13.34
CA LEU A 334 -21.76 -2.26 14.09
C LEU A 334 -22.28 -2.58 15.50
N ASP A 335 -23.05 -3.64 15.67
CA ASP A 335 -23.50 -4.08 16.99
C ASP A 335 -22.34 -4.54 17.88
N LEU A 336 -21.33 -5.21 17.31
CA LEU A 336 -20.11 -5.58 18.04
C LEU A 336 -19.27 -4.37 18.44
N VAL A 337 -19.17 -3.36 17.56
CA VAL A 337 -18.52 -2.08 17.88
C VAL A 337 -19.26 -1.37 19.02
N VAL A 338 -20.59 -1.27 18.94
CA VAL A 338 -21.41 -0.66 19.99
C VAL A 338 -21.24 -1.41 21.31
N ALA A 339 -21.30 -2.75 21.30
CA ALA A 339 -21.14 -3.58 22.48
C ALA A 339 -19.75 -3.46 23.12
N PHE A 340 -18.71 -3.26 22.32
CA PHE A 340 -17.37 -2.97 22.82
C PHE A 340 -17.36 -1.66 23.60
N TYR A 341 -17.77 -0.56 22.97
CA TYR A 341 -17.72 0.77 23.58
C TYR A 341 -18.68 0.92 24.77
N ASP A 342 -19.86 0.29 24.75
CA ASP A 342 -20.78 0.28 25.90
C ASP A 342 -20.13 -0.36 27.14
N ARG A 343 -19.22 -1.32 26.93
CA ARG A 343 -18.51 -2.02 28.02
C ARG A 343 -17.23 -1.30 28.46
N THR A 344 -16.50 -0.69 27.52
CA THR A 344 -15.16 -0.13 27.78
C THR A 344 -15.18 1.38 28.04
N GLU A 345 -16.04 2.12 27.34
CA GLU A 345 -16.09 3.59 27.35
C GLU A 345 -17.52 4.11 27.17
N PRO A 346 -18.42 3.92 28.17
CA PRO A 346 -19.85 4.25 28.04
C PRO A 346 -20.12 5.75 27.85
N SER A 347 -19.17 6.63 28.17
CA SER A 347 -19.26 8.07 27.96
C SER A 347 -18.77 8.53 26.57
N SER A 348 -18.31 7.60 25.72
CA SER A 348 -17.88 7.92 24.36
C SER A 348 -19.06 8.37 23.49
N PRO A 349 -18.87 9.35 22.58
CA PRO A 349 -19.90 9.71 21.60
C PRO A 349 -20.07 8.66 20.49
N ILE A 350 -19.11 7.72 20.37
CA ILE A 350 -19.04 6.75 19.27
C ILE A 350 -20.23 5.78 19.25
N PRO A 351 -20.66 5.15 20.38
CA PRO A 351 -21.88 4.34 20.42
C PRO A 351 -23.12 5.04 19.86
N HIS A 352 -23.30 6.33 20.15
CA HIS A 352 -24.46 7.09 19.67
C HIS A 352 -24.45 7.26 18.16
N LEU A 353 -23.28 7.57 17.59
CA LEU A 353 -23.09 7.68 16.15
C LEU A 353 -23.20 6.31 15.46
N ALA A 354 -22.59 5.27 16.02
CA ALA A 354 -22.65 3.91 15.48
C ALA A 354 -24.07 3.36 15.46
N ARG A 355 -24.87 3.56 16.51
CA ARG A 355 -26.30 3.20 16.52
C ARG A 355 -27.09 3.98 15.47
N ARG A 356 -26.75 5.26 15.23
CA ARG A 356 -27.38 6.05 14.17
C ARG A 356 -27.06 5.48 12.80
N VAL A 357 -25.78 5.23 12.51
CA VAL A 357 -25.32 4.61 11.26
C VAL A 357 -25.94 3.23 11.05
N ARG A 358 -26.06 2.42 12.12
CA ARG A 358 -26.70 1.09 12.07
C ARG A 358 -28.13 1.15 11.56
N ARG A 359 -28.94 2.12 12.01
CA ARG A 359 -30.32 2.30 11.54
C ARG A 359 -30.39 2.66 10.06
N MET A 360 -29.38 3.37 9.56
CA MET A 360 -29.33 3.85 8.17
C MET A 360 -28.94 2.77 7.16
N VAL A 361 -28.34 1.65 7.59
CA VAL A 361 -27.84 0.59 6.69
C VAL A 361 -28.92 0.03 5.74
N HIS A 362 -30.18 -0.02 6.19
CA HIS A 362 -31.29 -0.53 5.40
C HIS A 362 -32.13 0.55 4.73
N MET A 363 -31.87 1.82 5.02
CA MET A 363 -32.63 2.92 4.45
C MET A 363 -32.28 3.10 2.97
N ASP A 364 -33.28 3.45 2.17
CA ASP A 364 -33.02 3.99 0.84
C ASP A 364 -32.58 5.46 0.91
N PHE A 365 -32.11 6.02 -0.20
CA PHE A 365 -31.56 7.37 -0.24
C PHE A 365 -32.60 8.44 0.16
N VAL A 366 -33.89 8.23 -0.13
CA VAL A 366 -34.95 9.18 0.19
C VAL A 366 -35.26 9.14 1.69
N GLU A 367 -35.35 7.95 2.27
CA GLU A 367 -35.51 7.73 3.71
C GLU A 367 -34.33 8.32 4.50
N LEU A 368 -33.11 8.15 4.00
CA LEU A 368 -31.89 8.69 4.60
C LEU A 368 -31.86 10.22 4.56
N MET A 369 -32.32 10.83 3.46
CA MET A 369 -32.51 12.27 3.36
C MET A 369 -33.60 12.77 4.33
N GLU A 370 -34.67 12.00 4.54
CA GLU A 370 -35.76 12.35 5.47
C GLU A 370 -35.28 12.33 6.93
N ASP A 371 -34.37 11.41 7.29
CA ASP A 371 -33.77 11.31 8.63
C ASP A 371 -32.64 12.32 8.90
N LEU A 372 -31.79 12.62 7.90
CA LEU A 372 -30.61 13.48 8.08
C LEU A 372 -30.86 14.96 7.81
N ALA A 373 -31.62 15.29 6.76
CA ALA A 373 -31.75 16.64 6.24
C ALA A 373 -33.17 16.88 5.68
N PRO A 374 -34.22 16.82 6.52
CA PRO A 374 -35.61 16.92 6.09
C PRO A 374 -35.94 18.26 5.39
N SER A 375 -35.16 19.31 5.63
CA SER A 375 -35.28 20.61 4.95
C SER A 375 -34.78 20.60 3.50
N GLY A 376 -33.75 19.80 3.17
CA GLY A 376 -33.14 19.72 1.83
C GLY A 376 -33.91 18.86 0.83
N LEU A 377 -34.90 18.11 1.31
CA LEU A 377 -35.67 17.16 0.50
C LEU A 377 -36.53 17.81 -0.57
N LYS A 378 -37.04 19.02 -0.29
CA LYS A 378 -37.84 19.78 -1.26
C LYS A 378 -37.00 20.22 -2.46
N GLU A 379 -35.77 20.66 -2.21
CA GLU A 379 -34.82 21.07 -3.27
C GLU A 379 -34.39 19.86 -4.12
N PHE A 380 -34.11 18.73 -3.47
CA PHE A 380 -33.78 17.48 -4.17
C PHE A 380 -34.92 16.98 -5.06
N ARG A 381 -36.16 16.89 -4.53
CA ARG A 381 -37.32 16.44 -5.33
C ARG A 381 -37.59 17.34 -6.53
N LEU A 382 -37.38 18.65 -6.39
CA LEU A 382 -37.49 19.62 -7.48
C LEU A 382 -36.43 19.39 -8.57
N LEU A 383 -35.19 19.09 -8.18
CA LEU A 383 -34.08 18.83 -9.10
C LEU A 383 -34.17 17.47 -9.80
N ALA A 384 -34.64 16.44 -9.09
CA ALA A 384 -34.71 15.07 -9.56
C ALA A 384 -36.02 14.73 -10.30
N GLY A 385 -37.00 15.63 -10.32
CA GLY A 385 -38.28 15.45 -11.03
C GLY A 385 -39.19 14.36 -10.43
N VAL A 386 -39.02 14.02 -9.15
CA VAL A 386 -39.80 12.96 -8.48
C VAL A 386 -41.08 13.57 -7.84
N PRO A 387 -42.29 13.09 -8.20
CA PRO A 387 -43.54 13.64 -7.67
C PRO A 387 -43.79 13.26 -6.20
N ASP A 388 -44.41 14.18 -5.44
CA ASP A 388 -44.79 13.97 -4.03
C ASP A 388 -45.92 12.92 -3.91
N ALA A 389 -45.61 11.75 -3.36
CA ALA A 389 -46.59 10.67 -3.12
C ALA A 389 -47.72 11.06 -2.14
N LYS A 390 -47.57 12.13 -1.36
CA LYS A 390 -48.61 12.61 -0.42
C LYS A 390 -49.72 13.44 -1.07
N LYS A 391 -49.59 13.87 -2.34
CA LYS A 391 -50.61 14.69 -3.03
C LYS A 391 -51.60 13.89 -3.89
N THR A 392 -51.30 12.64 -4.20
CA THR A 392 -52.17 11.79 -5.04
C THR A 392 -53.32 11.13 -4.28
N ALA A 393 -53.25 11.00 -2.95
CA ALA A 393 -54.31 10.36 -2.16
C ALA A 393 -55.49 11.27 -1.78
N GLN A 394 -55.44 12.57 -2.09
CA GLN A 394 -56.46 13.54 -1.63
C GLN A 394 -57.28 14.18 -2.78
N LYS A 395 -57.19 13.63 -3.99
CA LYS A 395 -57.87 14.19 -5.17
C LYS A 395 -58.94 13.29 -5.81
N ASP A 396 -59.19 12.11 -5.25
CA ASP A 396 -60.22 11.16 -5.73
C ASP A 396 -61.45 11.03 -4.80
N GLU A 397 -61.61 11.93 -3.80
CA GLU A 397 -62.89 12.10 -3.09
C GLU A 397 -63.38 13.54 -3.27
N ARG A 398 -64.07 13.80 -4.38
CA ARG A 398 -65.07 14.87 -4.49
C ARG A 398 -66.05 14.62 -5.63
#